data_AF-A0A4R0G8Y1-F1
#
_entry.id   AF-A0A4R0G8Y1-F1
#
_cell.length_a   1.000
_cell.length_b   1.000
_cell.length_c   1.000
_cell.angle_alpha   90.00
_cell.angle_beta   90.00
_cell.angle_gamma   90.00
#
_symmetry.space_group_name_H-M   'P 1'
#
loop_
_entity.id
_entity.type
_entity.pdbx_description
1 polymer ?
#
loop_
_entity_poly.entity_id
_entity_poly.type
_entity_poly.pdbx_seq_one_letter_code
_entity_poly.pdbx_strand_id
1 'polypeptide(L)'
;MGRSRRLTSCLLVMAALLAGCTDDSEAGRGFLEVAALRDPLMPGHFTAEPVLLSGQLTLRPNGCVNVVLDGVERVPLWPTGSNVAPDPDNLNGYVVTLPGGTTLAVDSTSGDHFAAQGIIDDHPGPYEVEPGLPTQVGLLVDYCGAEARPVAFPDATSFTVG
;
A
#
# COMPACT_ATOMS: atom_id res chain seq x y z
N MET A 1 7.13 59.29 -35.36
CA MET A 1 5.78 58.73 -35.10
C MET A 1 5.58 57.58 -36.07
N GLY A 2 5.39 56.31 -35.73
CA GLY A 2 5.28 55.58 -34.48
C GLY A 2 4.80 54.16 -34.79
N ARG A 3 5.53 53.13 -34.31
CA ARG A 3 5.12 51.74 -33.95
C ARG A 3 4.31 50.92 -34.98
N SER A 4 4.88 49.89 -35.60
CA SER A 4 5.06 48.53 -35.04
C SER A 4 3.76 47.90 -34.49
N ARG A 5 3.19 46.94 -35.24
CA ARG A 5 2.44 45.80 -34.70
C ARG A 5 2.69 44.55 -35.55
N ARG A 6 3.28 43.55 -34.89
CA ARG A 6 3.46 42.16 -35.29
C ARG A 6 2.10 41.46 -35.37
N LEU A 7 1.96 40.47 -36.25
CA LEU A 7 1.03 39.36 -36.07
C LEU A 7 1.62 38.11 -36.74
N THR A 8 2.44 37.45 -35.94
CA THR A 8 2.90 36.07 -36.08
C THR A 8 1.68 35.16 -36.28
N SER A 9 1.55 34.53 -37.45
CA SER A 9 0.47 33.57 -37.73
C SER A 9 1.02 32.15 -37.83
N CYS A 10 0.60 31.35 -36.85
CA CYS A 10 0.37 29.90 -36.88
C CYS A 10 1.48 29.00 -37.46
N LEU A 11 2.45 28.67 -36.61
CA LEU A 11 3.00 27.31 -36.57
C LEU A 11 1.91 26.42 -35.93
N LEU A 12 1.22 25.60 -36.73
CA LEU A 12 0.37 24.52 -36.23
C LEU A 12 1.23 23.26 -36.14
N VAL A 13 1.60 22.92 -34.91
CA VAL A 13 2.27 21.67 -34.52
C VAL A 13 1.25 20.54 -34.66
N MET A 14 1.39 19.69 -35.67
CA MET A 14 0.76 18.36 -35.67
C MET A 14 1.75 17.36 -35.06
N ALA A 15 1.73 17.24 -33.74
CA ALA A 15 2.28 16.10 -33.04
C ALA A 15 1.12 15.13 -32.74
N ALA A 16 0.73 14.33 -33.73
CA ALA A 16 -0.07 13.14 -33.50
C ALA A 16 0.89 11.97 -33.26
N LEU A 17 1.41 11.90 -32.03
CA LEU A 17 2.20 10.77 -31.55
C LEU A 17 1.46 10.17 -30.36
N LEU A 18 0.82 9.03 -30.65
CA LEU A 18 0.56 7.94 -29.72
C LEU A 18 -0.18 8.31 -28.44
N ALA A 19 -1.51 8.35 -28.55
CA ALA A 19 -2.40 7.97 -27.45
C ALA A 19 -2.13 6.50 -27.09
N GLY A 20 -1.10 6.30 -26.30
CA GLY A 20 -0.77 5.08 -25.58
C GLY A 20 -0.47 5.50 -24.15
N CYS A 21 -1.43 6.09 -23.46
CA CYS A 21 -1.44 6.04 -22.00
C CYS A 21 -1.77 4.60 -21.64
N THR A 22 -0.76 3.74 -21.65
CA THR A 22 -0.77 2.50 -20.90
C THR A 22 -1.08 2.88 -19.45
N ASP A 23 -2.08 2.24 -18.85
CA ASP A 23 -2.47 2.40 -17.45
C ASP A 23 -1.24 2.47 -16.53
N ASP A 24 -1.03 3.64 -15.93
CA ASP A 24 -0.15 3.88 -14.78
C ASP A 24 -0.80 3.34 -13.49
N SER A 25 -1.40 2.16 -13.54
CA SER A 25 -2.01 1.52 -12.37
C SER A 25 -1.38 0.16 -12.18
N GLU A 26 -0.66 -0.01 -11.08
CA GLU A 26 -0.37 -1.26 -10.33
C GLU A 26 1.02 -1.16 -9.67
N ALA A 27 1.98 -0.44 -10.27
CA ALA A 27 3.30 -0.19 -9.67
C ALA A 27 3.31 1.17 -8.93
N GLY A 28 2.90 1.20 -7.65
CA GLY A 28 3.14 2.39 -6.81
C GLY A 28 2.09 2.76 -5.77
N ARG A 29 1.06 1.96 -5.54
CA ARG A 29 0.26 2.11 -4.31
C ARG A 29 1.04 1.44 -3.19
N GLY A 30 1.45 2.18 -2.17
CA GLY A 30 2.28 1.71 -1.05
C GLY A 30 1.57 0.74 -0.11
N PHE A 31 0.93 -0.29 -0.65
CA PHE A 31 0.27 -1.36 0.08
C PHE A 31 0.15 -2.62 -0.79
N LEU A 32 -0.02 -3.78 -0.14
CA LEU A 32 -0.40 -5.01 -0.81
C LEU A 32 -1.62 -5.61 -0.12
N GLU A 33 -2.31 -6.46 -0.85
CA GLU A 33 -3.41 -7.25 -0.34
C GLU A 33 -2.98 -8.70 -0.10
N VAL A 34 -3.77 -9.44 0.67
CA VAL A 34 -3.60 -10.90 0.85
C VAL A 34 -3.66 -11.66 -0.48
N ALA A 35 -4.26 -11.09 -1.53
CA ALA A 35 -4.23 -11.65 -2.89
C ALA A 35 -2.79 -11.80 -3.44
N ALA A 36 -1.85 -10.97 -3.00
CA ALA A 36 -0.44 -11.01 -3.43
C ALA A 36 0.29 -12.30 -3.02
N LEU A 37 -0.26 -13.08 -2.09
CA LEU A 37 0.30 -14.38 -1.68
C LEU A 37 0.15 -15.48 -2.74
N ARG A 38 -0.65 -15.23 -3.80
CA ARG A 38 -1.04 -16.24 -4.78
C ARG A 38 -0.37 -16.11 -6.14
N ASP A 39 0.21 -14.96 -6.46
CA ASP A 39 0.84 -14.72 -7.76
C ASP A 39 2.17 -13.96 -7.63
N PRO A 40 3.31 -14.68 -7.66
CA PRO A 40 3.40 -16.14 -7.61
C PRO A 40 2.98 -16.70 -6.24
N LEU A 41 2.58 -17.97 -6.19
CA LEU A 41 2.24 -18.64 -4.93
C LEU A 41 3.45 -18.65 -3.99
N MET A 42 3.24 -18.26 -2.72
CA MET A 42 4.28 -18.21 -1.69
C MET A 42 4.11 -19.34 -0.66
N PRO A 43 4.42 -20.60 -1.02
CA PRO A 43 4.25 -21.72 -0.10
C PRO A 43 5.17 -21.58 1.10
N GLY A 44 4.65 -21.89 2.30
CA GLY A 44 5.41 -21.87 3.53
C GLY A 44 5.43 -20.53 4.26
N HIS A 45 4.93 -19.44 3.66
CA HIS A 45 4.69 -18.16 4.32
C HIS A 45 3.25 -18.03 4.80
N PHE A 46 3.04 -17.32 5.91
CA PHE A 46 1.74 -17.06 6.53
C PHE A 46 0.90 -18.35 6.75
N THR A 47 1.51 -19.39 7.30
CA THR A 47 0.87 -20.71 7.45
C THR A 47 0.19 -20.95 8.80
N ALA A 48 0.43 -20.07 9.77
CA ALA A 48 -0.21 -20.15 11.08
C ALA A 48 -1.72 -19.82 11.02
N GLU A 49 -2.46 -20.30 12.01
CA GLU A 49 -3.87 -19.91 12.19
C GLU A 49 -3.99 -18.41 12.53
N PRO A 50 -5.03 -17.71 12.01
CA PRO A 50 -5.30 -16.33 12.40
C PRO A 50 -5.51 -16.19 13.91
N VAL A 51 -4.91 -15.17 14.49
CA VAL A 51 -5.08 -14.80 15.91
C VAL A 51 -5.63 -13.39 16.01
N LEU A 52 -6.32 -13.08 17.11
CA LEU A 52 -6.75 -11.71 17.37
C LEU A 52 -5.53 -10.86 17.74
N LEU A 53 -5.29 -9.81 16.94
CA LEU A 53 -4.21 -8.86 17.10
C LEU A 53 -4.81 -7.48 17.37
N SER A 54 -4.23 -6.77 18.33
CA SER A 54 -4.54 -5.37 18.60
C SER A 54 -3.40 -4.50 18.11
N GLY A 55 -3.73 -3.39 17.47
CA GLY A 55 -2.75 -2.55 16.81
C GLY A 55 -3.14 -1.10 16.67
N GLN A 56 -2.23 -0.38 16.01
CA GLN A 56 -2.41 0.99 15.59
C GLN A 56 -1.83 1.18 14.19
N LEU A 57 -2.45 2.01 13.35
CA LEU A 57 -1.80 2.46 12.12
C LEU A 57 -0.60 3.38 12.42
N THR A 58 0.42 3.31 11.57
CA THR A 58 1.52 4.28 11.57
C THR A 58 1.90 4.65 10.15
N LEU A 59 2.31 5.90 9.94
CA LEU A 59 2.70 6.42 8.63
C LEU A 59 4.21 6.70 8.61
N ARG A 60 4.90 6.05 7.68
CA ARG A 60 6.32 6.33 7.44
C ARG A 60 6.54 7.52 6.49
N PRO A 61 7.69 8.21 6.55
CA PRO A 61 8.01 9.33 5.66
C PRO A 61 8.02 8.98 4.16
N ASN A 62 8.22 7.72 3.79
CA ASN A 62 8.14 7.23 2.42
C ASN A 62 6.70 6.92 1.96
N GLY A 63 5.69 7.18 2.80
CA GLY A 63 4.28 6.96 2.47
C GLY A 63 3.75 5.56 2.75
N CYS A 64 4.54 4.68 3.37
CA CYS A 64 4.03 3.37 3.81
C CYS A 64 3.08 3.52 5.00
N VAL A 65 1.87 2.98 4.86
CA VAL A 65 0.93 2.78 5.95
C VAL A 65 1.20 1.41 6.56
N ASN A 66 1.86 1.43 7.71
CA ASN A 66 2.22 0.23 8.46
C ASN A 66 1.30 0.03 9.67
N VAL A 67 1.46 -1.09 10.36
CA VAL A 67 0.78 -1.35 11.63
C VAL A 67 1.79 -1.57 12.75
N VAL A 68 1.49 -1.08 13.94
CA VAL A 68 2.24 -1.38 15.16
C VAL A 68 1.44 -2.39 15.97
N LEU A 69 1.97 -3.61 16.10
CA LEU A 69 1.37 -4.71 16.87
C LEU A 69 2.29 -5.03 18.05
N ASP A 70 1.78 -4.90 19.28
CA ASP A 70 2.56 -5.08 20.52
C ASP A 70 3.89 -4.30 20.53
N GLY A 71 3.86 -3.06 20.02
CA GLY A 71 5.05 -2.19 19.92
C GLY A 71 6.00 -2.51 18.76
N VAL A 72 5.65 -3.47 17.90
CA VAL A 72 6.45 -3.88 16.73
C VAL A 72 5.80 -3.38 15.45
N GLU A 73 6.50 -2.54 14.70
CA GLU A 73 6.07 -2.05 13.38
C GLU A 73 6.20 -3.17 12.33
N ARG A 74 5.14 -3.41 11.56
CA ARG A 74 5.06 -4.46 10.52
C ARG A 74 4.39 -3.90 9.26
N VAL A 75 4.78 -4.44 8.11
CA VAL A 75 4.08 -4.20 6.84
C VAL A 75 2.79 -5.04 6.81
N PRO A 76 1.61 -4.42 6.63
CA PRO A 76 0.36 -5.13 6.49
C PRO A 76 0.12 -5.59 5.05
N LEU A 77 -0.37 -6.81 4.90
CA LEU A 77 -1.11 -7.26 3.72
C LEU A 77 -2.59 -7.16 4.06
N TRP A 78 -3.29 -6.23 3.41
CA TRP A 78 -4.68 -5.90 3.71
C TRP A 78 -5.65 -6.95 3.15
N PRO A 79 -6.89 -7.04 3.69
CA PRO A 79 -7.92 -7.87 3.08
C PRO A 79 -8.13 -7.52 1.60
N THR A 80 -8.39 -8.52 0.75
CA THR A 80 -8.62 -8.29 -0.68
C THR A 80 -9.80 -7.35 -0.93
N GLY A 81 -9.61 -6.36 -1.80
CA GLY A 81 -10.55 -5.27 -2.06
C GLY A 81 -10.39 -4.06 -1.14
N SER A 82 -9.31 -4.01 -0.36
CA SER A 82 -8.97 -2.83 0.44
C SER A 82 -8.35 -1.75 -0.43
N ASN A 83 -8.50 -0.51 -0.02
CA ASN A 83 -7.84 0.62 -0.69
C ASN A 83 -7.12 1.48 0.34
N VAL A 84 -5.83 1.71 0.12
CA VAL A 84 -5.05 2.71 0.86
C VAL A 84 -4.82 3.89 -0.05
N ALA A 85 -5.31 5.06 0.34
CA ALA A 85 -5.20 6.28 -0.45
C ALA A 85 -4.92 7.49 0.45
N PRO A 86 -4.33 8.57 -0.10
CA PRO A 86 -4.21 9.83 0.61
C PRO A 86 -5.56 10.30 1.14
N ASP A 87 -5.58 10.84 2.36
CA ASP A 87 -6.76 11.42 2.97
C ASP A 87 -7.10 12.76 2.26
N PRO A 88 -8.30 12.91 1.67
CA PRO A 88 -8.69 14.16 1.03
C PRO A 88 -8.83 15.33 2.01
N ASP A 89 -9.09 15.06 3.28
CA ASP A 89 -9.29 16.06 4.33
C ASP A 89 -8.01 16.34 5.13
N ASN A 90 -6.99 15.48 5.00
CA ASN A 90 -5.68 15.63 5.62
C ASN A 90 -4.54 15.38 4.62
N LEU A 91 -3.92 16.47 4.14
CA LEU A 91 -2.85 16.41 3.13
C LEU A 91 -1.60 15.61 3.55
N ASN A 92 -1.45 15.29 4.83
CA ASN A 92 -0.36 14.48 5.37
C ASN A 92 -0.85 13.14 5.95
N GLY A 93 -2.06 12.72 5.59
CA GLY A 93 -2.69 11.51 6.07
C GLY A 93 -3.05 10.55 4.95
N TYR A 94 -3.38 9.32 5.36
CA TYR A 94 -3.90 8.26 4.52
C TYR A 94 -5.13 7.65 5.18
N VAL A 95 -6.05 7.16 4.35
CA VAL A 95 -7.20 6.36 4.76
C VAL A 95 -7.08 4.97 4.14
N VAL A 96 -7.21 3.96 4.99
CA VAL A 96 -7.42 2.57 4.62
C VAL A 96 -8.92 2.31 4.63
N THR A 97 -9.49 2.04 3.46
CA THR A 97 -10.88 1.63 3.31
C THR A 97 -10.94 0.13 3.09
N LEU A 98 -11.51 -0.59 4.05
CA LEU A 98 -11.70 -2.03 3.99
C LEU A 98 -12.95 -2.41 3.18
N PRO A 99 -13.00 -3.63 2.62
CA PRO A 99 -14.22 -4.21 2.09
C PRO A 99 -15.35 -4.13 3.12
N GLY A 100 -16.52 -3.65 2.71
CA GLY A 100 -17.66 -3.40 3.59
C GLY A 100 -17.74 -1.96 4.15
N GLY A 101 -16.72 -1.13 3.89
CA GLY A 101 -16.79 0.32 4.13
C GLY A 101 -16.20 0.79 5.46
N THR A 102 -15.65 -0.10 6.28
CA THR A 102 -14.87 0.29 7.47
C THR A 102 -13.64 1.09 7.04
N THR A 103 -13.37 2.21 7.70
CA THR A 103 -12.22 3.08 7.42
C THR A 103 -11.29 3.16 8.62
N LEU A 104 -9.99 3.23 8.36
CA LEU A 104 -8.96 3.56 9.34
C LEU A 104 -8.12 4.72 8.79
N ALA A 105 -7.86 5.73 9.60
CA ALA A 105 -7.07 6.89 9.24
C ALA A 105 -5.71 6.90 9.96
N VAL A 106 -4.72 7.50 9.30
CA VAL A 106 -3.39 7.71 9.87
C VAL A 106 -2.77 8.98 9.31
N ASP A 107 -2.00 9.68 10.12
CA ASP A 107 -1.15 10.79 9.71
C ASP A 107 0.25 10.67 10.33
N SER A 108 1.08 11.71 10.16
CA SER A 108 2.46 11.73 10.66
C SER A 108 2.60 11.76 12.19
N THR A 109 1.50 11.93 12.92
CA THR A 109 1.48 12.12 14.38
C THR A 109 0.59 11.12 15.12
N SER A 110 -0.41 10.57 14.44
CA SER A 110 -1.41 9.69 15.04
C SER A 110 -1.98 8.70 14.02
N GLY A 111 -2.56 7.61 14.51
CA GLY A 111 -3.25 6.63 13.68
C GLY A 111 -4.32 5.90 14.48
N ASP A 112 -5.34 5.44 13.78
CA ASP A 112 -6.45 4.71 14.38
C ASP A 112 -5.97 3.41 15.04
N HIS A 113 -6.59 3.10 16.17
CA HIS A 113 -6.43 1.82 16.83
C HIS A 113 -7.44 0.82 16.31
N PHE A 114 -7.03 -0.45 16.26
CA PHE A 114 -7.91 -1.51 15.82
C PHE A 114 -7.60 -2.84 16.51
N ALA A 115 -8.57 -3.74 16.44
CA ALA A 115 -8.38 -5.17 16.65
C ALA A 115 -8.86 -5.93 15.41
N ALA A 116 -8.11 -6.94 14.97
CA ALA A 116 -8.47 -7.75 13.80
C ALA A 116 -7.85 -9.15 13.89
N GLN A 117 -8.41 -10.12 13.17
CA GLN A 117 -7.76 -11.41 12.98
C GLN A 117 -6.64 -11.28 11.96
N GLY A 118 -5.42 -11.67 12.33
CA GLY A 118 -4.27 -11.62 11.43
C GLY A 118 -3.29 -12.75 11.65
N ILE A 119 -2.41 -12.93 10.66
CA ILE A 119 -1.36 -13.94 10.62
C ILE A 119 -0.04 -13.20 10.46
N ILE A 120 0.81 -13.22 11.48
CA ILE A 120 2.20 -12.76 11.34
C ILE A 120 2.95 -13.85 10.59
N ASP A 121 3.72 -13.50 9.56
CA ASP A 121 4.47 -14.49 8.80
C ASP A 121 5.36 -15.32 9.73
N ASP A 122 5.26 -16.64 9.59
CA ASP A 122 5.89 -17.64 10.43
C ASP A 122 7.13 -18.27 9.78
N HIS A 123 7.35 -18.00 8.49
CA HIS A 123 8.54 -18.45 7.77
C HIS A 123 9.75 -17.53 8.03
N PRO A 124 10.97 -18.08 8.20
CA PRO A 124 12.19 -17.28 8.32
C PRO A 124 12.92 -17.05 6.99
N GLY A 125 12.52 -17.72 5.91
CA GLY A 125 13.15 -17.61 4.60
C GLY A 125 12.79 -16.31 3.85
N PRO A 126 13.52 -15.99 2.77
CA PRO A 126 13.29 -14.77 1.99
C PRO A 126 11.96 -14.83 1.22
N TYR A 127 11.40 -13.66 0.89
CA TYR A 127 10.22 -13.51 0.05
C TYR A 127 10.55 -13.58 -1.45
N GLU A 128 11.12 -14.71 -1.87
CA GLU A 128 11.57 -14.97 -3.25
C GLU A 128 10.89 -16.23 -3.80
N VAL A 129 10.68 -16.29 -5.12
CA VAL A 129 10.18 -17.50 -5.79
C VAL A 129 11.26 -18.32 -6.48
N GLU A 130 12.30 -17.63 -6.92
CA GLU A 130 13.53 -18.21 -7.41
C GLU A 130 14.69 -17.40 -6.82
N PRO A 131 15.87 -18.00 -6.65
CA PRO A 131 17.01 -17.30 -6.05
C PRO A 131 17.29 -15.94 -6.73
N GLY A 132 17.18 -14.87 -5.96
CA GLY A 132 17.45 -13.49 -6.41
C GLY A 132 16.31 -12.81 -7.17
N LEU A 133 15.13 -13.42 -7.26
CA LEU A 133 13.92 -12.81 -7.82
C LEU A 133 12.90 -12.52 -6.70
N PRO A 134 12.83 -11.27 -6.21
CA PRO A 134 11.93 -10.91 -5.13
C PRO A 134 10.46 -10.96 -5.58
N THR A 135 9.59 -11.37 -4.68
CA THR A 135 8.13 -11.24 -4.84
C THR A 135 7.67 -9.81 -4.62
N GLN A 136 6.42 -9.50 -4.97
CA GLN A 136 5.80 -8.22 -4.63
C GLN A 136 5.87 -7.94 -3.12
N VAL A 137 5.63 -8.96 -2.29
CA VAL A 137 5.74 -8.87 -0.82
C VAL A 137 7.16 -8.50 -0.40
N GLY A 138 8.17 -9.16 -0.97
CA GLY A 138 9.58 -8.84 -0.70
C GLY A 138 9.91 -7.39 -1.07
N LEU A 139 9.49 -6.95 -2.27
CA LEU A 139 9.69 -5.57 -2.74
C LEU A 139 9.02 -4.54 -1.83
N LEU A 140 7.79 -4.80 -1.35
CA LEU A 140 7.10 -3.89 -0.45
C LEU A 140 7.77 -3.82 0.93
N VAL A 141 8.18 -4.97 1.49
CA VAL A 141 8.88 -5.02 2.78
C VAL A 141 10.19 -4.23 2.71
N ASP A 142 10.97 -4.43 1.65
CA ASP A 142 12.21 -3.69 1.42
C ASP A 142 11.96 -2.19 1.25
N TYR A 143 10.94 -1.81 0.47
CA TYR A 143 10.57 -0.42 0.25
C TYR A 143 10.14 0.28 1.53
N CYS A 144 9.29 -0.38 2.34
CA CYS A 144 8.79 0.18 3.59
C CYS A 144 9.83 0.18 4.71
N GLY A 145 10.85 -0.68 4.62
CA GLY A 145 11.97 -0.74 5.57
C GLY A 145 11.53 -1.10 6.99
N ALA A 146 10.44 -1.87 7.13
CA ALA A 146 10.07 -2.46 8.42
C ALA A 146 10.87 -3.76 8.59
N GLU A 147 11.67 -3.85 9.65
CA GLU A 147 12.57 -4.99 9.88
C GLU A 147 11.83 -6.24 10.38
N ALA A 148 10.66 -6.06 10.99
CA ALA A 148 9.88 -7.17 11.50
C ALA A 148 9.08 -7.83 10.37
N ARG A 149 8.85 -9.14 10.53
CA ARG A 149 8.03 -9.92 9.59
C ARG A 149 6.66 -9.25 9.36
N PRO A 150 6.16 -9.22 8.12
CA PRO A 150 4.86 -8.68 7.76
C PRO A 150 3.72 -9.44 8.43
N VAL A 151 2.52 -8.85 8.37
CA VAL A 151 1.28 -9.43 8.90
C VAL A 151 0.21 -9.41 7.81
N ALA A 152 -0.50 -10.51 7.64
CA ALA A 152 -1.63 -10.63 6.74
C ALA A 152 -2.95 -10.55 7.50
N PHE A 153 -3.89 -9.76 7.00
CA PHE A 153 -5.25 -9.67 7.51
C PHE A 153 -6.22 -10.27 6.48
N PRO A 154 -6.60 -11.55 6.60
CA PRO A 154 -7.36 -12.24 5.56
C PRO A 154 -8.84 -11.83 5.48
N ASP A 155 -9.42 -11.30 6.57
CA ASP A 155 -10.85 -11.03 6.68
C ASP A 155 -11.14 -9.61 7.19
N ALA A 156 -11.71 -8.79 6.31
CA ALA A 156 -12.14 -7.43 6.62
C ALA A 156 -13.21 -7.35 7.72
N THR A 157 -14.07 -8.37 7.84
CA THR A 157 -15.16 -8.36 8.83
C THR A 157 -14.68 -8.56 10.26
N SER A 158 -13.41 -8.96 10.44
CA SER A 158 -12.79 -9.11 11.76
C SER A 158 -12.34 -7.78 12.38
N PHE A 159 -12.28 -6.70 11.59
CA PHE A 159 -11.80 -5.40 12.07
C PHE A 159 -12.82 -4.72 12.98
N THR A 160 -12.33 -4.31 14.15
CA THR A 160 -13.00 -3.38 15.06
C THR A 160 -12.08 -2.17 15.23
N VAL A 161 -12.57 -0.98 14.88
CA VAL A 161 -11.82 0.29 14.97
C VAL A 161 -12.28 1.04 16.23
N GLY A 162 -11.33 1.60 16.99
CA GLY A 162 -11.56 2.21 18.30
C GLY A 162 -11.16 3.68 18.36
#